data_AF-A0A662P258-F1
#
_entry.id   AF-A0A662P258-F1
#
_cell.length_a   1.000
_cell.length_b   1.000
_cell.length_c   1.000
_cell.angle_alpha   90.00
_cell.angle_beta   90.00
_cell.angle_gamma   90.00
#
_symmetry.space_group_name_H-M   'P 1'
#
loop_
_entity.id
_entity.type
_entity.pdbx_description
1 polymer ?
#
loop_
_entity_poly.entity_id
_entity_poly.type
_entity_poly.pdbx_seq_one_letter_code
_entity_poly.pdbx_strand_id
1 'polypeptide(L)' 'MTDTIGYHYIVEAAGCNEEILSDANRIREIFLKAAEVSDMEVKASYFFKFSPTGVSGMVIVAESHISVHTWP' A
#
# COMPACT_ATOMS: atom_id res chain seq x y z
N MET A 1 -31.47 0.64 8.37
CA MET A 1 -30.15 0.00 8.25
C MET A 1 -29.14 1.08 8.62
N THR A 2 -28.20 0.80 9.51
CA THR A 2 -27.09 1.73 9.76
C THR A 2 -26.07 1.52 8.67
N ASP A 3 -25.96 2.48 7.75
CA ASP A 3 -24.93 2.46 6.71
C ASP A 3 -23.54 2.59 7.36
N THR A 4 -22.55 1.88 6.81
CA THR A 4 -21.17 1.97 7.29
C THR A 4 -20.51 3.26 6.77
N ILE A 5 -19.64 3.86 7.57
CA ILE A 5 -18.83 5.03 7.19
C ILE A 5 -17.61 4.66 6.35
N GLY A 6 -17.29 3.37 6.22
CA GLY A 6 -16.15 2.91 5.44
C GLY A 6 -16.04 1.39 5.32
N TYR A 7 -15.15 0.95 4.44
CA TYR A 7 -14.80 -0.45 4.24
C TYR A 7 -13.30 -0.63 4.43
N HIS A 8 -12.91 -1.69 5.12
CA HIS A 8 -11.51 -2.04 5.33
C HIS A 8 -11.28 -3.46 4.81
N TYR A 9 -10.41 -3.59 3.82
CA TYR A 9 -10.03 -4.84 3.21
C TYR A 9 -8.65 -5.26 3.70
N ILE A 10 -8.52 -6.52 4.09
CA ILE A 10 -7.24 -7.16 4.42
C ILE A 10 -7.00 -8.21 3.35
N VAL A 11 -5.83 -8.15 2.69
CA VAL A 11 -5.50 -9.00 1.55
C VAL A 11 -4.13 -9.63 1.77
N GLU A 12 -4.06 -10.94 1.56
CA GLU A 12 -2.82 -11.71 1.52
C GLU A 12 -2.50 -12.03 0.05
N ALA A 13 -1.27 -11.77 -0.39
CA ALA A 13 -0.81 -12.03 -1.75
C ALA A 13 0.46 -12.90 -1.73
N ALA A 14 0.49 -13.93 -2.56
CA ALA A 14 1.60 -14.88 -2.66
C ALA A 14 2.01 -15.09 -4.13
N GLY A 15 3.26 -15.53 -4.35
CA GLY A 15 3.81 -15.70 -5.70
C GLY A 15 4.12 -14.38 -6.43
N CYS A 16 4.29 -13.29 -5.66
CA CYS A 16 4.67 -11.99 -6.18
C CYS A 16 6.14 -11.99 -6.64
N ASN A 17 6.49 -11.07 -7.54
CA ASN A 17 7.86 -10.90 -8.00
C ASN A 17 8.74 -10.31 -6.87
N GLU A 18 9.76 -11.05 -6.44
CA GLU A 18 10.67 -10.70 -5.34
C GLU A 18 11.44 -9.39 -5.58
N GLU A 19 11.82 -9.10 -6.82
CA GLU A 19 12.52 -7.85 -7.17
C GLU A 19 11.62 -6.63 -6.93
N ILE A 20 10.33 -6.76 -7.26
CA ILE A 20 9.35 -5.70 -6.99
C ILE A 20 9.11 -5.57 -5.49
N LEU A 21 8.93 -6.68 -4.79
CA LEU A 21 8.71 -6.67 -3.34
C LEU A 21 9.89 -6.04 -2.58
N SER A 22 11.09 -6.07 -3.15
CA SER A 22 12.32 -5.52 -2.58
C SER A 22 12.60 -4.05 -2.91
N ASP A 23 11.76 -3.40 -3.73
CA ASP A 23 11.97 -2.03 -4.20
C ASP A 23 10.89 -1.07 -3.66
N ALA A 24 11.29 -0.21 -2.72
CA ALA A 24 10.39 0.74 -2.09
C ALA A 24 9.80 1.78 -3.07
N ASN A 25 10.49 2.12 -4.16
CA ASN A 25 9.97 3.05 -5.16
C ASN A 25 8.91 2.36 -6.04
N ARG A 26 9.16 1.10 -6.45
CA ARG A 26 8.18 0.33 -7.23
C ARG A 26 6.92 0.05 -6.41
N ILE A 27 7.08 -0.34 -5.15
CA ILE A 27 5.95 -0.50 -4.23
C ILE A 27 5.21 0.83 -4.03
N ARG A 28 5.91 1.96 -3.88
CA ARG A 28 5.28 3.28 -3.83
C ARG A 28 4.44 3.57 -5.07
N GLU A 29 4.99 3.38 -6.26
CA GLU A 29 4.29 3.60 -7.53
C GLU A 29 3.01 2.77 -7.63
N ILE A 30 3.09 1.48 -7.25
CA ILE A 30 1.93 0.57 -7.27
C ILE A 30 0.82 1.07 -6.35
N PHE A 31 1.15 1.45 -5.10
CA PHE A 31 0.14 1.86 -4.12
C PHE A 31 -0.41 3.26 -4.35
N LEU A 32 0.39 4.19 -4.90
CA LEU A 32 -0.12 5.48 -5.36
C LEU A 32 -1.04 5.29 -6.57
N LYS A 33 -0.71 4.38 -7.49
CA LYS A 33 -1.61 4.06 -8.61
C LYS A 33 -2.91 3.41 -8.12
N ALA A 34 -2.84 2.53 -7.12
CA ALA A 34 -4.01 1.92 -6.50
C ALA A 34 -4.95 2.98 -5.89
N ALA A 35 -4.40 3.97 -5.19
CA ALA A 35 -5.17 5.10 -4.67
C ALA A 35 -5.81 5.92 -5.81
N GLU A 36 -5.03 6.24 -6.86
CA GLU A 36 -5.51 6.99 -8.04
C GLU A 36 -6.68 6.29 -8.74
N VAL A 37 -6.55 4.99 -9.05
CA VAL A 37 -7.64 4.24 -9.75
C VAL A 37 -8.85 3.97 -8.85
N SER A 38 -8.70 4.17 -7.54
CA SER A 38 -9.80 4.07 -6.56
C SER A 38 -10.40 5.45 -6.23
N ASP A 39 -10.05 6.50 -6.98
CA ASP A 39 -10.46 7.90 -6.76
C ASP A 39 -10.21 8.39 -5.33
N MET A 40 -9.13 7.93 -4.69
CA MET A 40 -8.75 8.35 -3.34
C MET A 40 -7.84 9.58 -3.36
N GLU A 41 -8.18 10.59 -2.55
CA GLU A 41 -7.32 11.77 -2.38
C GLU A 41 -6.12 11.45 -1.46
N VAL A 42 -4.92 11.38 -2.04
CA VAL A 42 -3.67 11.15 -1.30
C VAL A 42 -3.21 12.43 -0.60
N LYS A 43 -2.98 12.33 0.72
CA LYS A 43 -2.43 13.42 1.55
C LYS A 43 -0.93 13.28 1.77
N ALA A 44 -0.44 12.05 1.93
CA ALA A 44 0.98 11.76 2.13
C ALA A 44 1.29 10.29 1.79
N SER A 45 2.58 9.99 1.56
CA SER A 45 3.03 8.62 1.32
C SER A 45 4.42 8.37 1.90
N TYR A 46 4.60 7.27 2.61
CA TYR A 46 5.86 6.88 3.24
C TYR A 46 6.18 5.43 2.90
N PHE A 47 7.40 5.18 2.44
CA PHE A 47 7.87 3.83 2.10
C PHE A 47 9.29 3.66 2.63
N PHE A 48 9.51 2.58 3.37
CA PHE A 48 10.77 2.24 4.02
C PHE A 48 11.22 0.86 3.56
N LYS A 49 12.42 0.79 2.99
CA LYS A 49 13.07 -0.47 2.64
C LYS A 49 13.90 -0.97 3.83
N PHE A 50 13.71 -2.24 4.20
CA PHE A 50 14.52 -2.91 5.22
C PHE A 50 15.77 -3.57 4.62
N SER A 51 16.70 -3.93 5.51
CA SER A 51 17.88 -4.73 5.18
C SER A 51 17.69 -6.15 5.75
N PRO A 52 17.97 -7.22 4.97
CA PRO A 52 18.51 -7.21 3.61
C PRO A 52 17.47 -6.93 2.51
N THR A 53 16.19 -7.25 2.74
CA THR A 53 15.08 -7.07 1.78
C THR A 53 13.79 -6.67 2.52
N GLY A 54 12.73 -6.41 1.76
CA GLY A 54 11.39 -6.10 2.28
C GLY A 54 11.11 -4.60 2.40
N VAL A 55 9.82 -4.25 2.34
CA VAL A 55 9.32 -2.88 2.32
C VAL A 55 8.10 -2.77 3.22
N SER A 56 8.07 -1.74 4.06
CA SER A 56 6.84 -1.23 4.68
C SER A 56 6.42 0.05 3.99
N GLY A 57 5.13 0.15 3.65
CA GLY A 57 4.56 1.30 2.94
C GLY A 57 3.23 1.74 3.54
N MET A 58 2.99 3.05 3.50
CA MET A 58 1.74 3.67 3.92
C MET A 58 1.38 4.81 2.97
N VAL A 59 0.15 4.80 2.47
CA VAL A 59 -0.47 5.92 1.77
C VAL A 59 -1.57 6.46 2.68
N ILE A 60 -1.43 7.72 3.11
CA ILE A 60 -2.46 8.41 3.89
C ILE A 60 -3.40 9.08 2.90
N VAL A 61 -4.67 8.75 3.00
CA VAL A 61 -5.76 9.38 2.24
C VAL A 61 -6.65 10.17 3.20
N ALA A 62 -7.57 10.99 2.67
CA ALA A 62 -8.30 12.00 3.45
C ALA A 62 -8.86 11.51 4.82
N GLU A 63 -9.41 10.29 4.89
CA GLU A 63 -10.07 9.77 6.11
C GLU A 63 -9.68 8.32 6.45
N SER A 64 -8.69 7.75 5.76
CA SER A 64 -8.29 6.35 5.93
C SER A 64 -6.83 6.12 5.50
N HIS A 65 -6.48 4.91 5.06
CA HIS A 65 -5.13 4.57 4.66
C HIS A 65 -5.08 3.36 3.72
N ILE A 66 -3.95 3.20 3.06
CA ILE A 66 -3.53 1.96 2.43
C ILE A 66 -2.15 1.59 3.00
N SER A 67 -2.01 0.39 3.55
CA SER A 67 -0.76 -0.10 4.13
C SER A 67 -0.27 -1.36 3.41
N VAL A 68 1.04 -1.53 3.33
CA VAL A 68 1.67 -2.74 2.79
C VAL A 68 2.91 -3.12 3.58
N HIS A 69 3.07 -4.43 3.77
CA HIS A 69 4.29 -5.05 4.25
C HIS A 69 4.66 -6.17 3.29
N THR A 70 5.90 -6.18 2.80
CA THR A 70 6.37 -7.18 1.83
C THR A 70 7.42 -8.10 2.44
N TRP A 71 7.38 -9.36 2.01
CA TRP A 71 8.40 -10.38 2.27
C TRP A 71 8.85 -10.97 0.93
N PRO A 72 9.87 -10.37 0.29
CA PRO A 72 10.50 -10.89 -0.91
C PRO A 72 11.14 -12.26 -0.68
#